data_AF-A0A1L4BY69-F1
#
_entry.id   AF-A0A1L4BY69-F1
#
_cell.length_a   1.000
_cell.length_b   1.000
_cell.length_c   1.000
_cell.angle_alpha   90.00
_cell.angle_beta   90.00
_cell.angle_gamma   90.00
#
_symmetry.space_group_name_H-M   'P 1'
#
loop_
_entity.id
_entity.type
_entity.pdbx_description
1 polymer ?
#
loop_
_entity_poly.entity_id
_entity_poly.type
_entity_poly.pdbx_seq_one_letter_code
_entity_poly.pdbx_strand_id
1 'polypeptide(L)'
;MKLSIRAKILSFIPVMIMVVLMITGVSYSFAKGEIEKQIEERLARQAGETAGEMEKQLSEHQRVGEALAEVVGEEGTELNAEAYAALQERLVTLNEATLFKV
;
A
#
# COMPACT_ATOMS: atom_id res chain seq x y z
N MET A 1 9.56 -65.02 18.00
CA MET A 1 8.25 -65.05 17.31
C MET A 1 8.43 -64.46 15.91
N LYS A 2 8.33 -65.25 14.83
CA LYS A 2 8.39 -64.70 13.46
C LYS A 2 7.08 -63.95 13.21
N LEU A 3 7.12 -62.62 13.27
CA LEU A 3 5.97 -61.79 12.93
C LEU A 3 5.56 -62.08 11.48
N SER A 4 4.31 -62.51 11.29
CA SER A 4 3.69 -62.68 9.98
C SER A 4 3.84 -61.40 9.15
N ILE A 5 4.01 -61.53 7.83
CA ILE A 5 4.17 -60.40 6.90
C ILE A 5 3.03 -59.38 7.07
N ARG A 6 1.82 -59.85 7.40
CA ARG A 6 0.67 -58.99 7.74
C ARG A 6 0.90 -58.10 8.95
N ALA A 7 1.57 -58.59 10.00
CA ALA A 7 1.87 -57.83 11.21
C ALA A 7 2.95 -56.75 10.96
N LYS A 8 3.92 -57.02 10.08
CA LYS A 8 4.90 -56.01 9.65
C LYS A 8 4.23 -54.86 8.89
N ILE A 9 3.33 -55.15 7.96
CA ILE A 9 2.62 -54.12 7.20
C ILE A 9 1.72 -53.28 8.11
N LEU A 10 1.00 -53.90 9.05
CA LEU A 10 0.13 -53.18 9.98
C LEU A 10 0.91 -52.23 10.92
N SER A 11 2.15 -52.59 11.27
CA SER A 11 3.03 -51.73 12.07
C SER A 11 3.57 -50.50 11.32
N PHE A 12 3.52 -50.48 9.99
CA PHE A 12 4.03 -49.38 9.16
C PHE A 12 3.05 -48.21 9.03
N ILE A 13 1.74 -48.49 9.10
CA ILE A 13 0.66 -47.48 9.02
C ILE A 13 0.84 -46.34 10.03
N PRO A 14 1.03 -46.59 11.35
CA PRO A 14 1.19 -45.51 12.32
C PRO A 14 2.47 -44.69 12.10
N VAL A 15 3.54 -45.31 11.60
CA VAL A 15 4.78 -44.60 11.25
C VAL A 15 4.53 -43.64 10.08
N MET A 16 3.80 -44.09 9.06
CA MET A 16 3.44 -43.25 7.92
C MET A 16 2.57 -42.06 8.33
N ILE A 17 1.59 -42.26 9.24
CA ILE A 17 0.76 -41.18 9.78
C ILE A 17 1.62 -40.16 10.53
N MET A 18 2.57 -40.62 11.36
CA MET A 18 3.50 -39.72 12.07
C MET A 18 4.31 -38.86 11.11
N VAL A 19 4.82 -39.44 10.01
CA VAL A 19 5.57 -38.69 9.00
C VAL A 19 4.70 -37.63 8.33
N VAL A 20 3.46 -37.96 7.96
CA VAL A 20 2.53 -37.00 7.36
C VAL A 20 2.23 -35.84 8.32
N LEU A 21 1.99 -36.15 9.60
CA LEU A 21 1.75 -35.12 10.62
C LEU A 21 2.96 -34.20 10.79
N MET A 22 4.17 -34.76 10.77
CA MET A 22 5.41 -33.99 10.88
C MET A 22 5.60 -33.06 9.68
N ILE A 23 5.43 -33.57 8.45
CA ILE A 23 5.50 -32.77 7.22
C ILE A 23 4.44 -31.67 7.23
N THR A 24 3.22 -31.98 7.66
CA THR A 24 2.12 -31.01 7.73
C THR A 24 2.45 -29.90 8.72
N GLY A 25 2.94 -30.24 9.91
CA GLY A 25 3.33 -29.27 10.92
C GLY A 25 4.45 -28.33 10.43
N VAL A 26 5.49 -28.89 9.82
CA VAL A 26 6.58 -28.09 9.24
C VAL A 26 6.04 -27.18 8.12
N SER A 27 5.28 -27.74 7.19
CA SER A 27 4.70 -26.99 6.06
C SER A 27 3.82 -25.85 6.53
N TYR A 28 3.00 -26.08 7.57
CA TYR A 28 2.17 -25.04 8.15
C TYR A 28 3.01 -23.90 8.74
N SER A 29 4.07 -24.22 9.48
CA SER A 29 4.97 -23.21 10.06
C SER A 29 5.68 -22.39 8.99
N PHE A 30 6.16 -23.04 7.92
CA PHE A 30 6.79 -22.35 6.80
C PHE A 30 5.80 -21.47 6.04
N ALA A 31 4.62 -22.01 5.71
CA ALA A 31 3.58 -21.25 5.01
C ALA A 31 3.14 -20.03 5.81
N LYS A 32 3.00 -20.16 7.13
CA LYS A 32 2.66 -19.04 8.01
C LYS A 32 3.71 -17.92 7.93
N GLY A 33 5.00 -18.24 8.08
CA GLY A 33 6.07 -17.24 8.02
C GLY A 33 6.18 -16.57 6.65
N GLU A 34 6.02 -17.33 5.58
CA GLU A 34 6.02 -16.80 4.21
C GLU A 34 4.83 -15.87 3.95
N ILE A 35 3.64 -16.23 4.43
CA ILE A 35 2.44 -15.39 4.34
C ILE A 35 2.62 -14.10 5.14
N GLU A 36 3.13 -14.17 6.38
CA GLU A 36 3.39 -13.00 7.22
C GLU A 36 4.36 -12.04 6.52
N LYS A 37 5.45 -12.56 5.96
CA LYS A 37 6.42 -11.77 5.20
C LYS A 37 5.79 -11.11 3.97
N GLN A 38 4.99 -11.85 3.19
CA GLN A 38 4.31 -11.28 2.03
C GLN A 38 3.30 -10.20 2.42
N ILE A 39 2.62 -10.34 3.56
CA ILE A 39 1.72 -9.31 4.08
C ILE A 39 2.52 -8.07 4.47
N GLU A 40 3.63 -8.22 5.19
CA GLU A 40 4.50 -7.11 5.58
C GLU A 40 5.05 -6.36 4.37
N GLU A 41 5.57 -7.07 3.36
CA GLU A 41 6.06 -6.46 2.13
C GLU A 41 4.96 -5.71 1.36
N ARG A 42 3.74 -6.27 1.30
CA ARG A 42 2.59 -5.60 0.67
C ARG A 42 2.18 -4.35 1.42
N LEU A 43 2.14 -4.40 2.76
CA LEU A 43 1.83 -3.25 3.59
C LEU A 43 2.88 -2.15 3.45
N ALA A 44 4.16 -2.51 3.47
CA ALA A 44 5.25 -1.56 3.27
C ALA A 44 5.18 -0.89 1.89
N ARG A 45 4.91 -1.67 0.84
CA ARG A 45 4.72 -1.14 -0.51
C ARG A 45 3.51 -0.21 -0.59
N GLN A 46 2.36 -0.63 -0.08
CA GLN A 46 1.14 0.17 -0.11
C GLN A 46 1.28 1.46 0.70
N ALA A 47 1.93 1.41 1.87
CA ALA A 47 2.24 2.59 2.66
C ALA A 47 3.18 3.55 1.92
N GLY A 48 4.21 3.02 1.25
CA GLY A 48 5.12 3.82 0.41
C GLY A 48 4.42 4.45 -0.79
N GLU A 49 3.58 3.70 -1.50
CA GLU A 49 2.77 4.20 -2.61
C GLU A 49 1.80 5.30 -2.16
N THR A 50 1.13 5.08 -1.02
CA THR A 50 0.21 6.06 -0.44
C THR A 50 0.95 7.33 0.01
N ALA A 51 2.13 7.18 0.63
CA ALA A 51 2.96 8.31 1.02
C ALA A 51 3.44 9.13 -0.20
N GLY A 52 3.88 8.45 -1.25
CA GLY A 52 4.29 9.10 -2.50
C GLY A 52 3.13 9.79 -3.21
N GLU A 53 1.94 9.20 -3.19
CA GLU A 53 0.74 9.84 -3.74
C GLU A 53 0.35 11.08 -2.94
N MET A 54 0.40 11.03 -1.61
CA MET A 54 0.18 12.20 -0.76
C MET A 54 1.22 13.30 -1.01
N GLU A 55 2.50 12.95 -1.14
CA GLU A 55 3.57 13.92 -1.44
C GLU A 55 3.36 14.57 -2.80
N LYS A 56 2.94 13.78 -3.81
CA LYS A 56 2.60 14.30 -5.13
C LYS A 56 1.41 15.28 -5.07
N GLN A 57 0.32 14.91 -4.40
CA GLN A 57 -0.84 15.78 -4.25
C GLN A 57 -0.49 17.08 -3.50
N LEU A 58 0.33 16.98 -2.45
CA LEU A 58 0.79 18.15 -1.70
C LEU A 58 1.68 19.06 -2.55
N SER A 59 2.58 18.50 -3.34
CA SER A 59 3.44 19.26 -4.26
C SER A 59 2.62 19.95 -5.37
N GLU A 60 1.61 19.26 -5.91
CA GLU A 60 0.67 19.85 -6.86
C GLU A 60 -0.13 21.00 -6.22
N HIS A 61 -0.53 20.87 -4.95
CA HIS A 61 -1.19 21.95 -4.20
C HIS A 61 -0.25 23.14 -3.94
N GLN A 62 1.01 22.90 -3.58
CA GLN A 62 2.02 23.94 -3.39
C GLN A 62 2.24 24.77 -4.65
N ARG A 63 2.31 24.12 -5.82
CA ARG A 63 2.46 24.80 -7.12
C ARG A 63 1.34 25.79 -7.44
N VAL A 64 0.12 25.51 -6.99
CA VAL A 64 -1.01 26.46 -7.14
C VAL A 64 -0.74 27.73 -6.33
N GLY A 65 -0.23 27.59 -5.11
CA GLY A 65 0.15 28.71 -4.26
C GLY A 65 1.33 29.51 -4.83
N GLU A 66 2.34 28.82 -5.37
CA GLU A 66 3.48 29.46 -6.04
C GLU A 66 3.03 30.26 -7.27
N ALA A 67 2.20 29.67 -8.14
CA ALA A 67 1.68 30.36 -9.33
C ALA A 67 0.82 31.56 -8.96
N LEU A 68 0.00 31.46 -7.91
CA LEU A 68 -0.76 32.61 -7.41
C LEU A 68 0.17 33.70 -6.87
N ALA A 69 1.18 33.33 -6.09
CA ALA A 69 2.14 34.29 -5.53
C ALA A 69 2.99 34.98 -6.62
N GLU A 70 3.33 34.27 -7.69
CA GLU A 70 4.05 34.82 -8.84
C GLU A 70 3.21 35.88 -9.56
N VAL A 71 1.97 35.56 -9.93
CA VAL A 71 1.07 36.51 -10.62
C VAL A 71 0.76 37.72 -9.74
N VAL A 72 0.51 37.52 -8.45
CA VAL A 72 0.26 38.61 -7.50
C VAL A 72 1.53 39.43 -7.24
N GLY A 73 2.71 38.80 -7.27
CA GLY A 73 3.99 39.51 -7.14
C GLY A 73 4.26 40.44 -8.32
N GLU A 74 3.89 40.05 -9.53
CA GLU A 74 4.09 40.84 -10.75
C GLU A 74 2.99 41.89 -10.99
N GLU A 75 1.71 41.53 -10.77
CA GLU A 75 0.55 42.36 -11.13
C GLU A 75 -0.25 42.88 -9.92
N GLY A 76 0.19 42.59 -8.69
CA GLY A 76 -0.56 42.84 -7.44
C GLY A 76 -0.93 44.30 -7.16
N THR A 77 -0.28 45.26 -7.81
CA THR A 77 -0.60 46.68 -7.69
C THR A 77 -1.77 47.11 -8.59
N GLU A 78 -2.10 46.32 -9.62
CA GLU A 78 -3.22 46.54 -10.54
C GLU A 78 -4.41 45.59 -10.26
N LEU A 79 -4.18 44.55 -9.46
CA LEU A 79 -5.17 43.56 -9.06
C LEU A 79 -6.12 44.10 -7.97
N ASN A 80 -7.41 44.22 -8.31
CA ASN A 80 -8.47 44.49 -7.34
C ASN A 80 -8.95 43.18 -6.66
N ALA A 81 -9.71 43.31 -5.57
CA ALA A 81 -10.15 42.16 -4.78
C ALA A 81 -11.00 41.14 -5.56
N GLU A 82 -11.80 41.58 -6.53
CA GLU A 82 -12.60 40.70 -7.40
C GLU A 82 -11.72 39.92 -8.39
N ALA A 83 -10.74 40.59 -9.00
CA ALA A 83 -9.79 39.97 -9.92
C ALA A 83 -8.90 38.95 -9.20
N TYR A 84 -8.54 39.21 -7.94
CA TYR A 84 -7.79 38.28 -7.10
C TYR A 84 -8.61 37.02 -6.78
N ALA A 85 -9.88 37.18 -6.40
CA ALA A 85 -10.77 36.07 -6.13
C ALA A 85 -11.00 35.21 -7.39
N ALA A 86 -11.20 35.84 -8.55
CA ALA A 86 -11.36 35.15 -9.82
C ALA A 86 -10.09 34.39 -10.25
N LEU A 87 -8.90 34.97 -10.01
CA LEU A 87 -7.62 34.32 -10.27
C LEU A 87 -7.42 33.09 -9.38
N GLN A 88 -7.72 33.21 -8.09
CA GLN A 88 -7.66 32.09 -7.15
C GLN A 88 -8.63 30.97 -7.54
N GLU A 89 -9.88 31.29 -7.86
CA GLU A 89 -10.89 30.31 -8.28
C GLU A 89 -10.47 29.58 -9.57
N ARG A 90 -9.89 30.30 -10.53
CA ARG A 90 -9.38 29.71 -11.77
C ARG A 90 -8.19 28.79 -11.53
N LEU A 91 -7.25 29.17 -10.65
CA LEU A 91 -6.08 28.35 -10.34
C LEU A 91 -6.44 27.09 -9.54
N VAL A 92 -7.43 27.17 -8.64
CA VAL A 92 -7.94 26.01 -7.88
C VAL A 92 -8.75 25.06 -8.76
N THR A 93 -9.47 25.56 -9.77
CA THR A 93 -10.26 24.73 -10.70
C THR A 93 -9.42 24.06 -11.79
N LEU A 94 -8.24 24.62 -12.13
CA LEU A 94 -7.31 24.05 -13.10
C LEU A 94 -6.48 22.88 -12.57
N ASN A 95 -6.41 22.71 -11.24
CA ASN A 95 -5.62 21.65 -10.63
C ASN A 95 -6.54 20.61 -9.96
N GLU A 96 -6.54 19.38 -10.50
CA GLU A 96 -7.38 18.28 -10.02
C GLU A 96 -7.10 17.91 -8.56
N ALA A 97 -5.88 18.13 -8.06
CA ALA A 97 -5.51 17.87 -6.67
C ALA A 97 -6.03 18.93 -5.69
N THR A 98 -6.35 20.14 -6.17
CA THR A 98 -6.94 21.21 -5.34
C THR A 98 -8.46 21.25 -5.42
N LEU A 99 -9.04 20.57 -6.41
CA LEU A 99 -10.48 20.46 -6.60
C LEU A 99 -11.03 19.49 -5.56
N PHE A 100 -11.44 20.03 -4.41
CA PHE A 100 -12.12 19.29 -3.35
C PHE A 100 -13.46 18.76 -3.92
N LYS A 101 -13.44 17.55 -4.49
CA LYS A 101 -14.65 16.85 -4.94
C LYS A 101 -15.46 16.44 -3.71
N VAL A 102 -16.41 17.29 -3.31
CA VAL A 102 -17.54 16.93 -2.42
C VAL A 102 -18.63 16.26 -3.25
#